data_AF-A0AB39B1L8-F1
#
_entry.id   AF-A0AB39B1L8-F1
#
_cell.length_a   1.000
_cell.length_b   1.000
_cell.length_c   1.000
_cell.angle_alpha   90.00
_cell.angle_beta   90.00
_cell.angle_gamma   90.00
#
_symmetry.space_group_name_H-M   'P 1'
#
loop_
_entity.id
_entity.type
_entity.pdbx_description
1 polymer ?
#
loop_
_entity_poly.entity_id
_entity_poly.type
_entity_poly.pdbx_seq_one_letter_code
_entity_poly.pdbx_strand_id
1 'polypeptide(L)'
;MNNLRATWYHWLVIASVILACLVVLFMTLPRPYINSQPYRSVGHHFMGHELLDFKEGFTISEPSAVLSVLERLGDKERHVAVGTSLVDVSRWRIKIKVEDVKASSQEELFDVSRNSELLFARQYFRIGSILNLAVIPTDSHSLCYYILELDRLRCMND
;
A
#
# COMPACT_ATOMS: atom_id res chain seq x y z
N MET A 1 -8.70 -8.58 59.85
CA MET A 1 -8.38 -7.48 58.92
C MET A 1 -7.20 -7.74 57.97
N ASN A 2 -6.57 -8.93 57.98
CA ASN A 2 -5.37 -9.20 57.16
C ASN A 2 -5.65 -9.78 55.76
N ASN A 3 -6.81 -10.41 55.53
CA ASN A 3 -7.14 -11.01 54.23
C ASN A 3 -7.35 -9.98 53.11
N LEU A 4 -7.92 -8.81 53.42
CA LEU A 4 -8.22 -7.75 52.43
C LEU A 4 -6.97 -7.15 51.79
N ARG A 5 -5.87 -6.99 52.56
CA ARG A 5 -4.59 -6.52 52.02
C ARG A 5 -3.94 -7.57 51.12
N ALA A 6 -3.91 -8.83 51.54
CA ALA A 6 -3.33 -9.92 50.75
C ALA A 6 -4.04 -10.09 49.39
N THR A 7 -5.38 -10.01 49.38
CA THR A 7 -6.15 -10.03 48.13
C THR A 7 -5.83 -8.85 47.22
N TRP A 8 -5.65 -7.64 47.77
CA TRP A 8 -5.34 -6.45 46.97
C TRP A 8 -3.97 -6.54 46.29
N TYR A 9 -2.96 -7.05 46.98
CA TYR A 9 -1.63 -7.28 46.40
C TYR A 9 -1.68 -8.34 45.27
N HIS A 10 -2.44 -9.41 45.44
CA HIS A 10 -2.59 -10.41 44.39
C HIS A 10 -3.27 -9.85 43.13
N TRP A 11 -4.33 -9.04 43.30
CA TRP A 11 -4.98 -8.36 42.18
C TRP A 11 -4.05 -7.39 41.44
N LEU A 12 -3.20 -6.65 42.14
CA LEU A 12 -2.21 -5.77 41.52
C LEU A 12 -1.17 -6.54 40.69
N VAL A 13 -0.68 -7.66 41.21
CA VAL A 13 0.28 -8.49 40.47
C VAL A 13 -0.35 -9.07 39.20
N ILE A 14 -1.57 -9.60 39.29
CA ILE A 14 -2.31 -10.12 38.13
C ILE A 14 -2.53 -9.01 37.10
N ALA A 15 -2.96 -7.82 37.53
CA ALA A 15 -3.17 -6.68 36.64
C ALA A 15 -1.86 -6.27 35.93
N SER A 16 -0.73 -6.26 36.64
CA SER A 16 0.58 -5.94 36.04
C SER A 16 1.02 -6.97 34.99
N VAL A 17 0.78 -8.26 35.24
CA VAL A 17 1.14 -9.33 34.29
C VAL A 17 0.26 -9.24 33.04
N ILE A 18 -1.04 -9.00 33.20
CA ILE A 18 -1.96 -8.79 32.07
C ILE A 18 -1.55 -7.55 31.27
N LEU A 19 -1.23 -6.45 31.94
CA LEU A 19 -0.77 -5.22 31.28
C LEU A 19 0.52 -5.47 30.50
N ALA A 20 1.49 -6.17 31.08
CA ALA A 20 2.74 -6.52 30.41
C ALA A 20 2.49 -7.41 29.18
N CYS A 21 1.63 -8.43 29.29
CA CYS A 21 1.24 -9.27 28.17
C CYS A 21 0.55 -8.47 27.05
N LEU A 22 -0.34 -7.53 27.39
CA LEU A 22 -1.00 -6.67 26.41
C LEU A 22 -0.01 -5.73 25.70
N VAL A 23 0.95 -5.16 26.44
CA VAL A 23 2.00 -4.32 25.86
C VAL A 23 2.88 -5.12 24.91
N VAL A 24 3.31 -6.32 25.32
CA VAL A 24 4.12 -7.21 24.47
C VAL A 24 3.33 -7.60 23.23
N LEU A 25 2.09 -8.03 23.37
CA LEU A 25 1.21 -8.37 22.24
C LEU A 25 1.11 -7.20 21.25
N PHE A 26 0.88 -5.99 21.77
CA PHE A 26 0.76 -4.78 20.96
C PHE A 26 2.04 -4.46 20.18
N MET A 27 3.21 -4.60 20.83
CA MET A 27 4.52 -4.34 20.23
C MET A 27 4.95 -5.43 19.24
N THR A 28 4.60 -6.69 19.48
CA THR A 28 5.04 -7.82 18.63
C THR A 28 4.06 -8.16 17.50
N LEU A 29 2.86 -7.56 17.49
CA LEU A 29 1.93 -7.72 16.38
C LEU A 29 2.65 -7.33 15.05
N PRO A 30 2.64 -8.20 14.03
CA PRO A 30 3.37 -7.96 12.80
C PRO A 30 2.87 -6.68 12.12
N ARG A 31 3.78 -5.97 11.43
CA ARG A 31 3.35 -4.97 10.45
C ARG A 31 2.70 -5.74 9.28
N PRO A 32 1.63 -5.22 8.68
CA PRO A 32 0.99 -5.86 7.53
C PRO A 32 1.81 -5.80 6.24
N TYR A 33 3.01 -5.23 6.28
CA TYR A 33 3.95 -5.21 5.16
C TYR A 33 5.38 -5.35 5.67
N ILE A 34 6.27 -5.84 4.80
CA ILE A 34 7.70 -5.95 5.03
C ILE A 34 8.39 -4.79 4.31
N ASN A 35 9.25 -4.08 5.03
CA ASN A 35 9.99 -2.95 4.48
C ASN A 35 10.99 -3.45 3.41
N SER A 36 11.09 -2.72 2.30
CA SER A 36 11.87 -3.03 1.11
C SER A 36 11.51 -4.33 0.39
N GLN A 37 10.34 -4.90 0.68
CA GLN A 37 9.78 -6.00 -0.12
C GLN A 37 9.02 -5.43 -1.32
N PRO A 38 9.31 -5.90 -2.55
CA PRO A 38 8.52 -5.54 -3.72
C PRO A 38 7.25 -6.38 -3.77
N TYR A 39 6.09 -5.74 -3.71
CA TYR A 39 4.81 -6.39 -3.97
C TYR A 39 4.41 -6.17 -5.43
N ARG A 40 3.82 -7.17 -6.08
CA ARG A 40 3.46 -7.18 -7.49
C ARG A 40 2.04 -7.66 -7.69
N SER A 41 1.39 -7.13 -8.72
CA SER A 41 0.09 -7.61 -9.18
C SER A 41 0.08 -7.61 -10.70
N VAL A 42 -0.59 -8.61 -11.28
CA VAL A 42 -0.78 -8.72 -12.72
C VAL A 42 -2.27 -8.71 -12.97
N GLY A 43 -2.71 -7.90 -13.92
CA GLY A 43 -4.09 -7.84 -14.33
C GLY A 43 -4.23 -7.71 -15.83
N HIS A 44 -5.44 -7.99 -16.29
CA HIS A 44 -5.80 -7.96 -17.70
C HIS A 44 -7.13 -7.22 -17.81
N HIS A 45 -7.24 -6.31 -18.77
CA HIS A 45 -8.48 -5.59 -19.06
C HIS A 45 -8.79 -5.67 -20.55
N PHE A 46 -10.05 -5.92 -20.90
CA PHE A 46 -10.47 -5.88 -22.30
C PHE A 46 -10.78 -4.44 -22.70
N MET A 47 -10.15 -3.96 -23.76
CA MET A 47 -10.45 -2.67 -24.39
C MET A 47 -10.96 -2.89 -25.80
N GLY A 48 -12.29 -2.94 -25.94
CA GLY A 48 -12.93 -3.30 -27.20
C GLY A 48 -12.58 -4.74 -27.61
N HIS A 49 -11.76 -4.88 -28.64
CA HIS A 49 -11.29 -6.18 -29.16
C HIS A 49 -9.86 -6.53 -28.74
N GLU A 50 -9.16 -5.64 -28.04
CA GLU A 50 -7.77 -5.84 -27.63
C GLU A 50 -7.66 -6.10 -26.12
N LEU A 51 -6.63 -6.86 -25.71
CA LEU A 51 -6.32 -7.13 -24.31
C LEU A 51 -5.23 -6.17 -23.84
N LEU A 52 -5.53 -5.37 -22.82
CA LEU A 52 -4.56 -4.58 -22.08
C LEU A 52 -4.01 -5.42 -20.93
N ASP A 53 -2.75 -5.79 -21.03
CA ASP A 53 -2.01 -6.40 -19.93
C ASP A 53 -1.41 -5.31 -19.06
N PHE A 54 -1.52 -5.42 -17.74
CA PHE A 54 -0.82 -4.52 -16.84
C PHE A 54 -0.14 -5.27 -15.70
N LYS A 55 1.05 -4.79 -15.33
CA LYS A 55 1.82 -5.27 -14.18
C LYS A 55 2.07 -4.09 -13.26
N GLU A 56 1.56 -4.16 -12.05
CA GLU A 56 1.77 -3.17 -11.00
C GLU A 56 2.84 -3.70 -10.03
N GLY A 57 3.71 -2.81 -9.56
CA GLY A 57 4.71 -3.06 -8.54
C GLY A 57 4.66 -1.98 -7.47
N PHE A 58 4.77 -2.35 -6.20
CA PHE A 58 4.80 -1.41 -5.09
C PHE A 58 5.85 -1.85 -4.07
N THR A 59 6.86 -1.01 -3.87
CA THR A 59 7.92 -1.25 -2.90
C THR A 59 7.92 -0.12 -1.89
N ILE A 60 7.66 -0.43 -0.63
CA ILE A 60 7.76 0.52 0.47
C ILE A 60 9.16 0.39 1.06
N SER A 61 10.00 1.41 0.91
CA SER A 61 11.38 1.43 1.41
C SER A 61 11.61 2.70 2.23
N GLU A 62 11.22 2.67 3.51
CA GLU A 62 11.32 3.83 4.42
C GLU A 62 12.68 4.55 4.28
N PRO A 63 12.71 5.87 3.96
CA PRO A 63 11.64 6.86 4.03
C PRO A 63 10.87 7.13 2.71
N SER A 64 11.05 6.32 1.68
CA SER A 64 10.36 6.47 0.38
C SER A 64 9.55 5.24 0.00
N ALA A 65 8.73 5.38 -1.04
CA ALA A 65 8.09 4.23 -1.68
C ALA A 65 8.07 4.45 -3.18
N VAL A 66 8.13 3.36 -3.94
CA VAL A 66 8.11 3.38 -5.39
C VAL A 66 6.93 2.56 -5.87
N LEU A 67 6.09 3.18 -6.68
CA LEU A 67 5.05 2.49 -7.43
C LEU A 67 5.50 2.40 -8.89
N SER A 68 5.40 1.22 -9.49
CA SER A 68 5.69 1.01 -10.90
C SER A 68 4.49 0.36 -11.57
N VAL A 69 4.24 0.74 -12.81
CA VAL A 69 3.18 0.17 -13.65
C VAL A 69 3.76 -0.06 -15.04
N LEU A 70 3.63 -1.26 -15.55
CA LEU A 70 3.87 -1.62 -16.94
C LEU A 70 2.52 -1.90 -17.58
N GLU A 71 2.17 -1.15 -18.63
CA GLU A 71 0.97 -1.35 -19.44
C GLU A 71 1.40 -1.84 -20.82
N ARG A 72 0.78 -2.92 -21.32
CA ARG A 72 1.03 -3.47 -22.65
C ARG A 72 -0.29 -3.67 -23.41
N LEU A 73 -0.34 -3.14 -24.63
CA LEU A 73 -1.46 -3.29 -25.54
C LEU A 73 -0.92 -3.75 -26.90
N GLY A 74 -1.09 -5.03 -27.23
CA GLY A 74 -0.47 -5.64 -28.41
C GLY A 74 1.07 -5.59 -28.36
N ASP A 75 1.67 -4.93 -29.35
CA ASP A 75 3.13 -4.75 -29.47
C ASP A 75 3.66 -3.48 -28.77
N LYS A 76 2.77 -2.71 -28.14
CA LYS A 76 3.09 -1.43 -27.53
C LYS A 76 3.18 -1.56 -26.02
N GLU A 77 4.26 -1.04 -25.45
CA GLU A 77 4.54 -1.12 -24.00
C GLU A 77 4.84 0.28 -23.44
N ARG A 78 4.29 0.54 -22.26
CA ARG A 78 4.52 1.77 -21.51
C ARG A 78 4.90 1.44 -20.08
N HIS A 79 6.01 2.00 -19.64
CA HIS A 79 6.44 1.94 -18.26
C HIS A 79 6.20 3.27 -17.57
N VAL A 80 5.58 3.23 -16.40
CA VAL A 80 5.43 4.37 -15.49
C VAL A 80 6.04 4.01 -14.16
N ALA A 81 6.90 4.88 -13.65
CA ALA A 81 7.44 4.79 -12.30
C ALA A 81 7.07 6.08 -11.55
N VAL A 82 6.52 5.92 -10.36
CA VAL A 82 6.12 7.01 -9.46
C VAL A 82 6.98 6.90 -8.21
N GLY A 83 7.82 7.92 -8.00
CA GLY A 83 8.59 8.10 -6.79
C GLY A 83 7.76 8.84 -5.75
N THR A 84 7.69 8.30 -4.54
CA THR A 84 6.92 8.88 -3.44
C THR A 84 7.75 8.94 -2.18
N SER A 85 7.50 9.95 -1.34
CA SER A 85 8.03 10.02 0.02
C SER A 85 6.95 9.62 1.03
N LEU A 86 7.37 8.97 2.12
CA LEU A 86 6.48 8.61 3.20
C LEU A 86 6.33 9.83 4.13
N VAL A 87 5.13 10.40 4.16
CA VAL A 87 4.79 11.56 5.01
C VAL A 87 4.50 11.10 6.43
N ASP A 88 3.81 9.97 6.56
CA ASP A 88 3.37 9.41 7.84
C ASP A 88 3.17 7.90 7.67
N VAL A 89 3.66 7.12 8.63
CA VAL A 89 3.62 5.66 8.57
C VAL A 89 3.13 5.13 9.91
N SER A 90 2.00 4.44 9.87
CA SER A 90 1.43 3.69 10.98
C SER A 90 1.20 2.24 10.57
N ARG A 91 0.85 1.36 11.53
CA ARG A 91 0.61 -0.05 11.23
C ARG A 91 -0.44 -0.25 10.12
N TRP A 92 -1.54 0.50 10.16
CA TRP A 92 -2.69 0.30 9.26
C TRP A 92 -2.89 1.45 8.28
N ARG A 93 -2.06 2.49 8.34
CA ARG A 93 -2.18 3.66 7.46
C ARG A 93 -0.81 4.15 7.02
N ILE A 94 -0.64 4.30 5.72
CA ILE A 94 0.56 4.84 5.10
C ILE A 94 0.14 6.08 4.32
N LYS A 95 0.74 7.22 4.62
CA LYS A 95 0.57 8.44 3.82
C LYS A 95 1.79 8.62 2.95
N ILE A 96 1.58 8.63 1.64
CA ILE A 96 2.62 8.88 0.65
C ILE A 96 2.38 10.21 -0.04
N LYS A 97 3.45 10.91 -0.37
CA LYS A 97 3.42 12.11 -1.21
C LYS A 97 4.11 11.79 -2.52
N VAL A 98 3.47 12.12 -3.63
CA VAL A 98 4.05 11.94 -4.96
C VAL A 98 5.09 13.02 -5.21
N GLU A 99 6.33 12.61 -5.49
CA GLU A 99 7.45 13.52 -5.72
C GLU A 99 7.92 13.53 -7.18
N ASP A 100 7.93 12.36 -7.82
CA ASP A 100 8.42 12.20 -9.18
C ASP A 100 7.53 11.22 -9.95
N VAL A 101 7.35 11.48 -11.25
CA VAL A 101 6.62 10.61 -12.17
C VAL A 101 7.43 10.52 -13.46
N LYS A 102 7.98 9.34 -13.73
CA LYS A 102 8.72 9.03 -14.96
C LYS A 102 7.89 8.08 -15.81
N ALA A 103 7.64 8.45 -17.07
CA ALA A 103 6.99 7.58 -18.04
C ALA A 103 7.92 7.37 -19.24
N SER A 104 7.92 6.18 -19.84
CA SER A 104 8.65 5.95 -21.09
C SER A 104 8.03 6.78 -22.22
N SER A 105 8.87 7.28 -23.13
CA SER A 105 8.62 8.35 -24.11
C SER A 105 7.68 8.01 -25.27
N GLN A 106 6.84 6.96 -25.16
CA GLN A 106 5.82 6.70 -26.18
C GLN A 106 4.57 7.53 -25.86
N GLU A 107 4.60 8.80 -26.30
CA GLU A 107 3.48 9.76 -26.15
C GLU A 107 2.20 9.35 -26.91
N GLU A 108 2.34 8.55 -27.96
CA GLU A 108 1.29 8.38 -28.99
C GLU A 108 0.21 7.33 -28.68
N LEU A 109 0.32 6.54 -27.61
CA LEU A 109 -0.65 5.45 -27.37
C LEU A 109 -1.97 5.88 -26.73
N PHE A 110 -1.99 6.99 -25.99
CA PHE A 110 -3.12 7.34 -25.13
C PHE A 110 -3.42 8.83 -25.22
N ASP A 111 -3.88 9.25 -26.40
CA ASP A 111 -4.62 10.50 -26.54
C ASP A 111 -5.93 10.38 -25.73
N VAL A 112 -6.06 11.24 -24.73
CA VAL A 112 -7.10 11.22 -23.68
C VAL A 112 -8.51 11.31 -24.27
N SER A 113 -8.61 11.81 -25.51
CA SER A 113 -9.87 11.98 -26.24
C SER A 113 -10.57 10.67 -26.61
N ARG A 114 -9.84 9.55 -26.76
CA ARG A 114 -10.42 8.28 -27.26
C ARG A 114 -10.59 7.18 -26.21
N ASN A 115 -9.75 7.11 -25.19
CA ASN A 115 -9.78 6.01 -24.24
C ASN A 115 -9.65 6.50 -22.79
N SER A 116 -10.79 6.88 -22.22
CA SER A 116 -10.93 7.27 -20.81
C SER A 116 -10.84 6.10 -19.83
N GLU A 117 -10.39 4.91 -20.25
CA GLU A 117 -10.28 3.72 -19.38
C GLU A 117 -8.80 3.39 -19.06
N LEU A 118 -7.84 4.05 -19.71
CA LEU A 118 -6.39 3.87 -19.53
C LEU A 118 -5.84 4.69 -18.35
N LEU A 119 -6.67 4.84 -17.32
CA LEU A 119 -6.61 5.89 -16.30
C LEU A 119 -5.72 5.60 -15.10
N PHE A 120 -5.01 4.48 -15.07
CA PHE A 120 -4.39 4.03 -13.81
C PHE A 120 -3.27 4.95 -13.32
N ALA A 121 -2.45 5.49 -14.21
CA ALA A 121 -1.30 6.31 -13.83
C ALA A 121 -1.53 7.84 -13.87
N ARG A 122 -2.44 8.35 -14.71
CA ARG A 122 -2.47 9.81 -15.04
C ARG A 122 -3.44 10.65 -14.20
N GLN A 123 -4.53 10.09 -13.68
CA GLN A 123 -5.51 10.91 -12.98
C GLN A 123 -5.14 11.22 -11.52
N TYR A 124 -4.28 10.40 -10.91
CA TYR A 124 -4.19 10.34 -9.45
C TYR A 124 -2.81 10.63 -8.89
N PHE A 125 -1.74 10.29 -9.62
CA PHE A 125 -0.38 10.58 -9.21
C PHE A 125 0.04 11.95 -9.77
N ARG A 126 -0.60 13.01 -9.28
CA ARG A 126 -0.14 14.38 -9.57
C ARG A 126 1.04 14.69 -8.66
N ILE A 127 2.09 15.29 -9.19
CA ILE A 127 3.23 15.71 -8.38
C ILE A 127 2.72 16.62 -7.24
N GLY A 128 3.12 16.31 -6.00
CA GLY A 128 2.67 16.99 -4.80
C GLY A 128 1.38 16.44 -4.17
N SER A 129 0.65 15.51 -4.83
CA SER A 129 -0.53 14.88 -4.24
C SER A 129 -0.15 13.99 -3.06
N ILE A 130 -0.98 14.02 -2.02
CA ILE A 130 -0.86 13.12 -0.87
C ILE A 130 -1.93 12.05 -1.00
N LEU A 131 -1.53 10.79 -0.89
CA LEU A 131 -2.42 9.63 -0.92
C LEU A 131 -2.39 8.94 0.44
N ASN A 132 -3.57 8.63 0.97
CA ASN A 132 -3.75 7.92 2.21
C ASN A 132 -4.13 6.47 1.92
N LEU A 133 -3.18 5.57 2.18
CA LEU A 133 -3.33 4.13 2.00
C LEU A 133 -3.75 3.51 3.34
N ALA A 134 -4.95 2.94 3.42
CA ALA A 134 -5.37 2.14 4.57
C ALA A 134 -4.97 0.68 4.32
N VAL A 135 -3.97 0.19 5.05
CA VAL A 135 -3.47 -1.18 4.91
C VAL A 135 -4.41 -2.15 5.61
N ILE A 136 -4.83 -3.17 4.89
CA ILE A 136 -5.69 -4.23 5.40
C ILE A 136 -4.78 -5.35 5.91
N PRO A 137 -5.00 -5.86 7.14
CA PRO A 137 -4.25 -7.00 7.65
C PRO A 137 -4.45 -8.21 6.73
N THR A 138 -3.35 -8.66 6.16
CA THR A 138 -3.26 -9.87 5.32
C THR A 138 -2.02 -10.68 5.71
N ASP A 139 -1.80 -11.81 5.05
CA ASP A 139 -0.60 -12.61 5.26
C ASP A 139 0.65 -11.83 4.82
N SER A 140 1.81 -12.11 5.42
CA SER A 140 3.07 -11.37 5.18
C SER A 140 3.53 -11.34 3.72
N HIS A 141 3.04 -12.25 2.89
CA HIS A 141 3.33 -12.36 1.45
C HIS A 141 2.39 -11.53 0.57
N SER A 142 1.45 -10.81 1.17
CA SER A 142 0.45 -10.03 0.47
C SER A 142 0.29 -8.67 1.11
N LEU A 143 0.18 -7.64 0.26
CA LEU A 143 -0.10 -6.28 0.65
C LEU A 143 -1.42 -5.85 0.03
N CYS A 144 -2.47 -5.86 0.85
CA CYS A 144 -3.74 -5.26 0.50
C CYS A 144 -3.88 -3.87 1.15
N TYR A 145 -4.29 -2.88 0.36
CA TYR A 145 -4.51 -1.53 0.82
C TYR A 145 -5.64 -0.86 0.07
N TYR A 146 -6.35 0.01 0.77
CA TYR A 146 -7.40 0.83 0.21
C TYR A 146 -6.90 2.27 0.07
N ILE A 147 -6.98 2.80 -1.15
CA ILE A 147 -6.58 4.17 -1.47
C ILE A 147 -7.80 5.07 -1.25
N LEU A 148 -7.79 5.85 -0.17
CA LEU A 148 -8.95 6.62 0.27
C LEU A 148 -9.39 7.67 -0.75
N GLU A 149 -8.43 8.32 -1.41
CA GLU A 149 -8.71 9.35 -2.42
C GLU A 149 -9.34 8.79 -3.70
N LEU A 150 -9.17 7.48 -3.93
CA LEU A 150 -9.59 6.82 -5.17
C LEU A 150 -10.79 5.90 -5.01
N ASP A 151 -11.23 5.67 -3.77
CA ASP A 151 -12.24 4.67 -3.43
C ASP A 151 -11.92 3.31 -4.08
N ARG A 152 -10.65 2.88 -3.96
CA ARG A 152 -10.17 1.64 -4.60
C ARG A 152 -9.35 0.79 -3.66
N LEU A 153 -9.76 -0.48 -3.58
CA LEU A 153 -9.00 -1.56 -2.95
C LEU A 153 -7.99 -2.13 -3.93
N ARG A 154 -6.76 -2.35 -3.47
CA ARG A 154 -5.70 -3.03 -4.20
C ARG A 154 -5.11 -4.13 -3.34
N CYS A 155 -4.74 -5.24 -3.99
CA CYS A 155 -4.04 -6.35 -3.38
C CYS A 155 -2.91 -6.78 -4.30
N MET A 156 -1.73 -6.96 -3.72
CA MET A 156 -0.49 -7.30 -4.39
C MET A 156 0.21 -8.39 -3.59
N ASN A 157 0.94 -9.28 -4.24
CA ASN A 157 1.66 -10.38 -3.59
C ASN A 157 3.17 -10.19 -3.77
N ASP A 158 4.00 -10.77 -2.89
CA ASP A 158 5.46 -10.71 -3.05
C ASP A 158 5.99 -11.45 -4.30
#